data_AF-A0A939W2I4-F1
#
_entry.id   AF-A0A939W2I4-F1
#
_cell.length_a   1.000
_cell.length_b   1.000
_cell.length_c   1.000
_cell.angle_alpha   90.00
_cell.angle_beta   90.00
_cell.angle_gamma   90.00
#
_symmetry.space_group_name_H-M   'P 1'
#
loop_
_entity.id
_entity.type
_entity.pdbx_description
1 polymer ?
#
loop_
_entity_poly.entity_id
_entity_poly.type
_entity_poly.pdbx_seq_one_letter_code
_entity_poly.pdbx_strand_id
1 'polypeptide(L)'
;GWGRIPKMRDHGFDAVFAYNSGLRSDFEKTVAKDKPTLDYSFMMENQKYCWDRIAEQGMPFAPSITLGLDVAPRWSRQLKYPWDYQKTGYYPIVVNNTPERIGEMLKRALALDSDTVIINAWNEWTEGMSLIPEKHLGSAYLDEIKNVLSAKK
;
A
#
# COMPACT_ATOMS: atom_id res chain seq x y z
N GLY A 1 -6.68 9.40 8.86
CA GLY A 1 -5.58 9.24 9.82
C GLY A 1 -6.12 8.66 11.11
N TRP A 2 -5.34 7.82 11.77
CA TRP A 2 -5.67 7.09 13.01
C TRP A 2 -6.15 7.98 14.16
N GLY A 3 -5.78 9.26 14.21
CA GLY A 3 -6.29 10.20 15.23
C GLY A 3 -7.82 10.45 15.20
N ARG A 4 -8.53 9.94 14.18
CA ARG A 4 -10.01 9.97 14.12
C ARG A 4 -10.68 8.78 14.81
N ILE A 5 -9.93 7.75 15.19
CA ILE A 5 -10.46 6.50 15.75
C ILE A 5 -11.27 6.73 17.04
N PRO A 6 -10.83 7.56 18.02
CA PRO A 6 -11.66 7.87 19.19
C PRO A 6 -13.04 8.41 18.80
N LYS A 7 -13.08 9.32 17.82
CA LYS A 7 -14.35 9.83 17.28
C LYS A 7 -15.18 8.72 16.64
N MET A 8 -14.59 7.79 15.88
CA MET A 8 -15.35 6.69 15.28
C MET A 8 -16.00 5.81 16.37
N ARG A 9 -15.27 5.52 17.44
CA ARG A 9 -15.82 4.80 18.60
C ARG A 9 -16.99 5.56 19.23
N ASP A 10 -16.84 6.86 19.46
CA ASP A 10 -17.89 7.69 20.06
C ASP A 10 -19.18 7.75 19.21
N HIS A 11 -19.06 7.50 17.89
CA HIS A 11 -20.20 7.42 16.97
C HIS A 11 -20.75 5.99 16.79
N GLY A 12 -20.24 5.02 17.56
CA GLY A 12 -20.76 3.65 17.55
C GLY A 12 -20.29 2.79 16.39
N PHE A 13 -19.17 3.12 15.73
CA PHE A 13 -18.55 2.20 14.77
C PHE A 13 -17.87 1.04 15.51
N ASP A 14 -17.98 -0.18 14.97
CA ASP A 14 -17.39 -1.39 15.57
C ASP A 14 -15.96 -1.67 15.08
N ALA A 15 -15.62 -1.20 13.87
CA ALA A 15 -14.32 -1.40 13.26
C ALA A 15 -13.91 -0.23 12.38
N VAL A 16 -12.62 -0.13 12.08
CA VAL A 16 -12.05 0.88 11.16
C VAL A 16 -11.26 0.24 10.04
N PHE A 17 -11.17 0.99 8.94
CA PHE A 17 -10.35 0.66 7.79
C PHE A 17 -9.53 1.88 7.39
N ALA A 18 -8.30 1.64 6.93
CA ALA A 18 -7.44 2.67 6.37
C ALA A 18 -6.85 2.20 5.04
N TYR A 19 -6.93 3.07 4.04
CA TYR A 19 -6.17 2.94 2.81
C TYR A 19 -4.68 3.10 3.16
N ASN A 20 -3.91 2.02 3.12
CA ASN A 20 -2.51 2.03 3.53
C ASN A 20 -1.55 2.52 2.43
N SER A 21 -2.04 3.38 1.52
CA SER A 21 -1.25 4.04 0.47
C SER A 21 -0.65 5.38 0.91
N GLY A 22 -1.13 5.97 2.02
CA GLY A 22 -0.56 7.19 2.57
C GLY A 22 0.85 6.96 3.11
N LEU A 23 1.81 7.79 2.70
CA LEU A 23 3.22 7.65 3.10
C LEU A 23 3.49 8.35 4.44
N ARG A 24 4.34 7.74 5.26
CA ARG A 24 4.98 8.38 6.41
C ARG A 24 5.69 9.66 5.96
N SER A 25 5.65 10.69 6.79
CA SER A 25 6.19 12.02 6.48
C SER A 25 7.69 12.07 6.17
N ASP A 26 8.44 11.01 6.49
CA ASP A 26 9.86 10.91 6.22
C ASP A 26 10.20 10.33 4.83
N PHE A 27 9.21 9.97 4.02
CA PHE A 27 9.43 9.42 2.66
C PHE A 27 10.24 10.37 1.76
N GLU A 28 10.13 11.68 1.95
CA GLU A 28 10.90 12.66 1.16
C GLU A 28 12.42 12.50 1.33
N LYS A 29 12.87 11.87 2.43
CA LYS A 29 14.29 11.57 2.66
C LYS A 29 14.78 10.36 1.86
N THR A 30 13.86 9.52 1.38
CA THR A 30 14.18 8.28 0.66
C THR A 30 13.99 8.39 -0.85
N VAL A 31 13.41 9.51 -1.32
CA VAL A 31 13.06 9.73 -2.72
C VAL A 31 13.93 10.86 -3.31
N ALA A 32 14.60 10.56 -4.43
CA ALA A 32 15.38 11.56 -5.15
C ALA A 32 14.47 12.57 -5.88
N LYS A 33 14.91 13.84 -5.97
CA LYS A 33 14.11 14.92 -6.58
C LYS A 33 13.87 14.72 -8.08
N ASP A 34 14.86 14.22 -8.78
CA ASP A 34 14.88 14.02 -10.23
C ASP A 34 14.46 12.60 -10.65
N LYS A 35 14.45 11.65 -9.71
CA LYS A 35 13.97 10.27 -9.89
C LYS A 35 13.05 9.88 -8.73
N PRO A 36 11.75 10.17 -8.84
CA PRO A 36 10.82 10.03 -7.73
C PRO A 36 10.35 8.58 -7.55
N THR A 37 11.29 7.66 -7.37
CA THR A 37 11.01 6.24 -7.15
C THR A 37 11.17 5.88 -5.68
N LEU A 38 10.29 5.03 -5.17
CA LEU A 38 10.30 4.53 -3.80
C LEU A 38 10.37 3.00 -3.83
N ASP A 39 11.33 2.39 -3.16
CA ASP A 39 11.39 0.92 -3.11
C ASP A 39 10.20 0.36 -2.31
N TYR A 40 9.64 -0.76 -2.77
CA TYR A 40 8.51 -1.41 -2.11
C TYR A 40 8.80 -1.80 -0.65
N SER A 41 10.06 -2.03 -0.25
CA SER A 41 10.41 -2.25 1.16
C SER A 41 9.99 -1.08 2.06
N PHE A 42 10.07 0.16 1.59
CA PHE A 42 9.53 1.31 2.33
C PHE A 42 8.01 1.19 2.48
N MET A 43 7.30 0.77 1.43
CA MET A 43 5.86 0.55 1.50
C MET A 43 5.49 -0.55 2.48
N MET A 44 6.29 -1.62 2.60
CA MET A 44 6.06 -2.68 3.58
C MET A 44 6.15 -2.13 5.01
N GLU A 45 7.19 -1.36 5.31
CA GLU A 45 7.37 -0.73 6.63
C GLU A 45 6.33 0.38 6.90
N ASN A 46 5.91 1.09 5.86
CA ASN A 46 4.85 2.10 5.94
C ASN A 46 3.50 1.47 6.28
N GLN A 47 3.13 0.36 5.63
CA GLN A 47 1.89 -0.36 5.90
C GLN A 47 1.88 -0.93 7.32
N LYS A 48 3.00 -1.54 7.76
CA LYS A 48 3.16 -2.00 9.15
C LYS A 48 2.97 -0.84 10.13
N TYR A 49 3.62 0.30 9.88
CA TYR A 49 3.47 1.50 10.71
C TYR A 49 2.00 1.95 10.82
N CYS A 50 1.25 1.95 9.72
CA CYS A 50 -0.18 2.28 9.73
C CYS A 50 -0.99 1.30 10.58
N TRP A 51 -0.72 -0.01 10.47
CA TRP A 51 -1.37 -1.04 11.30
C TRP A 51 -1.08 -0.84 12.78
N ASP A 52 0.19 -0.62 13.14
CA ASP A 52 0.60 -0.37 14.53
C ASP A 52 -0.13 0.85 15.11
N ARG A 53 -0.22 1.96 14.35
CA ARG A 53 -0.94 3.17 14.75
C ARG A 53 -2.44 2.97 14.95
N ILE A 54 -3.07 2.08 14.18
CA ILE A 54 -4.49 1.74 14.33
C ILE A 54 -4.67 0.83 15.55
N ALA A 55 -3.82 -0.19 15.69
CA ALA A 55 -3.83 -1.13 16.80
C ALA A 55 -3.62 -0.44 18.16
N GLU A 56 -2.72 0.55 18.23
CA GLU A 56 -2.49 1.41 19.41
C GLU A 56 -3.76 2.10 19.90
N GLN A 57 -4.75 2.33 19.04
CA GLN A 57 -6.03 2.94 19.42
C GLN A 57 -7.03 1.94 20.00
N GLY A 58 -6.77 0.62 19.89
CA GLY A 58 -7.59 -0.43 20.48
C GLY A 58 -8.95 -0.62 19.81
N MET A 59 -9.06 -0.37 18.50
CA MET A 59 -10.28 -0.62 17.73
C MET A 59 -10.03 -1.72 16.70
N PRO A 60 -10.95 -2.70 16.53
CA PRO A 60 -10.81 -3.73 15.51
C PRO A 60 -10.59 -3.14 14.11
N PHE A 61 -9.73 -3.79 13.32
CA PHE A 61 -9.49 -3.40 11.93
C PHE A 61 -9.13 -4.61 11.07
N ALA A 62 -9.40 -4.48 9.76
CA ALA A 62 -8.89 -5.40 8.74
C ALA A 62 -7.61 -4.80 8.15
N PRO A 63 -6.43 -5.44 8.28
CA PRO A 63 -5.23 -4.95 7.62
C PRO A 63 -5.41 -4.95 6.10
N SER A 64 -5.08 -3.83 5.48
CA SER A 64 -5.01 -3.71 4.02
C SER A 64 -3.58 -3.85 3.56
N ILE A 65 -3.32 -4.69 2.55
CA ILE A 65 -2.07 -4.68 1.79
C ILE A 65 -2.27 -3.98 0.44
N THR A 66 -1.24 -3.34 -0.11
CA THR A 66 -1.24 -2.76 -1.47
C THR A 66 -0.05 -3.26 -2.30
N LEU A 67 -0.23 -3.35 -3.62
CA LEU A 67 0.87 -3.59 -4.57
C LEU A 67 1.86 -2.43 -4.67
N GLY A 68 1.59 -1.28 -4.07
CA GLY A 68 2.43 -0.09 -4.17
C GLY A 68 1.58 1.12 -4.54
N LEU A 69 2.16 2.02 -5.33
CA LEU A 69 1.48 3.19 -5.85
C LEU A 69 2.27 3.71 -7.07
N ASP A 70 1.61 3.83 -8.21
CA ASP A 70 2.12 4.51 -9.39
C ASP A 70 1.00 5.37 -10.01
N VAL A 71 1.02 6.66 -9.69
CA VAL A 71 0.09 7.65 -10.26
C VAL A 71 0.70 8.41 -11.43
N ALA A 72 1.84 7.95 -11.98
CA ALA A 72 2.45 8.58 -13.15
C ALA A 72 1.55 8.69 -14.38
N PRO A 73 0.59 7.75 -14.64
CA PRO A 73 -0.41 7.94 -15.69
C PRO A 73 -1.27 9.19 -15.52
N ARG A 74 -1.39 9.72 -14.30
CA ARG A 74 -2.15 10.93 -13.96
C ARG A 74 -1.30 12.20 -13.92
N TRP A 75 0.01 12.09 -14.08
CA TRP A 75 0.90 13.24 -14.05
C TRP A 75 0.64 14.15 -15.25
N SER A 76 0.81 15.46 -15.04
CA SER A 76 0.68 16.44 -16.12
C SER A 76 1.63 16.12 -17.27
N ARG A 77 1.10 16.05 -18.49
CA ARG A 77 1.90 15.86 -19.71
C ARG A 77 2.83 17.04 -20.02
N GLN A 78 2.71 18.15 -19.29
CA GLN A 78 3.56 19.33 -19.46
C GLN A 78 4.86 19.28 -18.66
N LEU A 79 5.04 18.25 -17.82
CA LEU A 79 6.26 18.07 -17.05
C LEU A 79 7.47 17.80 -17.96
N LYS A 80 8.59 18.47 -17.68
CA LYS A 80 9.84 18.35 -18.45
C LYS A 80 10.98 17.93 -17.55
N TYR A 81 11.76 16.94 -17.97
CA TYR A 81 12.95 16.50 -17.23
C TYR A 81 14.16 17.44 -17.46
N PRO A 82 15.05 17.63 -16.45
CA PRO A 82 14.85 17.25 -15.05
C PRO A 82 13.83 18.18 -14.37
N TRP A 83 13.04 17.62 -13.46
CA TRP A 83 12.00 18.34 -12.72
C TRP A 83 12.15 18.08 -11.23
N ASP A 84 11.68 19.03 -10.43
CA ASP A 84 11.64 18.93 -8.97
C ASP A 84 10.32 18.29 -8.56
N TYR A 85 10.32 16.96 -8.43
CA TYR A 85 9.12 16.19 -8.14
C TYR A 85 8.40 16.65 -6.86
N GLN A 86 9.15 17.10 -5.84
CA GLN A 86 8.57 17.58 -4.57
C GLN A 86 7.65 18.79 -4.74
N LYS A 87 7.85 19.59 -5.79
CA LYS A 87 7.01 20.76 -6.08
C LYS A 87 5.67 20.41 -6.74
N THR A 88 5.47 19.15 -7.11
CA THR A 88 4.34 18.74 -7.96
C THR A 88 3.15 18.26 -7.16
N GLY A 89 3.35 17.92 -5.88
CA GLY A 89 2.33 17.32 -5.03
C GLY A 89 1.90 15.90 -5.44
N TYR A 90 2.54 15.30 -6.46
CA TYR A 90 2.30 13.91 -6.83
C TYR A 90 2.92 12.95 -5.81
N TYR A 91 2.50 11.69 -5.81
CA TYR A 91 3.12 10.60 -5.05
C TYR A 91 4.28 9.95 -5.84
N PRO A 92 5.28 9.35 -5.15
CA PRO A 92 6.40 8.75 -5.83
C PRO A 92 5.96 7.43 -6.46
N ILE A 93 6.69 6.98 -7.47
CA ILE A 93 6.44 5.72 -8.14
C ILE A 93 7.06 4.61 -7.28
N VAL A 94 6.23 3.73 -6.74
CA VAL A 94 6.70 2.55 -6.03
C VAL A 94 7.23 1.53 -7.03
N VAL A 95 8.45 1.06 -6.79
CA VAL A 95 9.14 0.09 -7.64
C VAL A 95 9.54 -1.16 -6.85
N ASN A 96 9.91 -2.22 -7.56
CA ASN A 96 10.33 -3.50 -6.97
C ASN A 96 9.25 -4.15 -6.10
N ASN A 97 7.98 -4.00 -6.48
CA ASN A 97 6.80 -4.61 -5.89
C ASN A 97 6.55 -6.01 -6.50
N THR A 98 7.52 -6.93 -6.38
CA THR A 98 7.44 -8.26 -7.00
C THR A 98 6.39 -9.15 -6.32
N PRO A 99 5.86 -10.18 -7.01
CA PRO A 99 4.91 -11.13 -6.40
C PRO A 99 5.37 -11.66 -5.04
N GLU A 100 6.64 -12.05 -4.92
CA GLU A 100 7.22 -12.60 -3.68
C GLU A 100 7.12 -11.61 -2.51
N ARG A 101 7.40 -10.32 -2.77
CA ARG A 101 7.28 -9.26 -1.77
C ARG A 101 5.81 -8.99 -1.38
N ILE A 102 4.87 -9.18 -2.31
CA ILE A 102 3.43 -9.16 -1.99
C ILE A 102 3.07 -10.35 -1.10
N GLY A 103 3.59 -11.54 -1.40
CA GLY A 103 3.45 -12.73 -0.57
C GLY A 103 3.99 -12.53 0.85
N GLU A 104 5.16 -11.93 0.99
CA GLU A 104 5.73 -11.52 2.28
C GLU A 104 4.84 -10.54 3.03
N MET A 105 4.31 -9.52 2.35
CA MET A 105 3.41 -8.55 2.95
C MET A 105 2.10 -9.20 3.41
N LEU A 106 1.55 -10.11 2.61
CA LEU A 106 0.34 -10.87 2.95
C LEU A 106 0.59 -11.77 4.18
N LYS A 107 1.74 -12.44 4.26
CA LYS A 107 2.13 -13.22 5.46
C LYS A 107 2.15 -12.34 6.71
N ARG A 108 2.69 -11.13 6.62
CA ARG A 108 2.69 -10.16 7.73
C ARG A 108 1.27 -9.75 8.14
N ALA A 109 0.39 -9.47 7.16
CA ALA A 109 -1.00 -9.12 7.43
C ALA A 109 -1.78 -10.28 8.09
N LEU A 110 -1.58 -11.50 7.59
CA LEU A 110 -2.21 -12.73 8.10
C LEU A 110 -1.73 -13.15 9.49
N ALA A 111 -0.65 -12.57 10.00
CA ALA A 111 -0.13 -12.78 11.34
C ALA A 111 -0.76 -11.82 12.37
N LEU A 112 -1.51 -10.81 11.92
CA LEU A 112 -2.29 -9.95 12.80
C LEU A 112 -3.55 -10.67 13.28
N ASP A 113 -4.02 -10.31 14.48
CA ASP A 113 -5.27 -10.79 15.06
C ASP A 113 -6.47 -10.13 14.36
N SER A 114 -6.80 -10.63 13.17
CA SER A 114 -7.89 -10.14 12.33
C SER A 114 -8.45 -11.26 11.46
N ASP A 115 -9.78 -11.36 11.40
CA ASP A 115 -10.49 -12.36 10.60
C ASP A 115 -10.46 -12.06 9.09
N THR A 116 -10.02 -10.86 8.69
CA THR A 116 -10.08 -10.41 7.30
C THR A 116 -8.86 -9.59 6.92
N VAL A 117 -8.25 -9.92 5.78
CA VAL A 117 -7.21 -9.10 5.14
C VAL A 117 -7.79 -8.53 3.85
N ILE A 118 -7.56 -7.24 3.61
CA ILE A 118 -7.96 -6.57 2.36
C ILE A 118 -6.74 -6.46 1.45
N ILE A 119 -6.91 -6.80 0.17
CA ILE A 119 -5.87 -6.67 -0.85
C ILE A 119 -6.30 -5.58 -1.83
N ASN A 120 -5.52 -4.50 -1.88
CA ASN A 120 -5.76 -3.37 -2.76
C ASN A 120 -4.91 -3.48 -4.04
N ALA A 121 -5.47 -3.47 -5.25
CA ALA A 121 -6.89 -3.60 -5.61
C ALA A 121 -7.03 -4.60 -6.75
N TRP A 122 -8.27 -5.01 -7.07
CA TRP A 122 -8.50 -5.84 -8.26
C TRP A 122 -8.06 -5.14 -9.55
N ASN A 123 -8.38 -3.86 -9.72
CA ASN A 123 -8.24 -3.14 -10.99
C ASN A 123 -7.98 -1.63 -10.84
N GLU A 124 -7.25 -1.17 -9.83
CA GLU A 124 -6.93 0.27 -9.68
C GLU A 124 -5.76 0.66 -10.60
N TRP A 125 -6.04 0.64 -11.89
CA TRP A 125 -5.08 0.89 -12.98
C TRP A 125 -4.44 2.28 -12.90
N THR A 126 -5.23 3.28 -12.52
CA THR A 126 -4.78 4.67 -12.56
C THR A 126 -3.84 5.03 -11.41
N GLU A 127 -3.68 4.12 -10.45
CA GLU A 127 -2.71 4.21 -9.35
C GLU A 127 -1.71 3.05 -9.35
N GLY A 128 -1.65 2.25 -10.42
CA GLY A 128 -0.72 1.12 -10.53
C GLY A 128 -0.97 -0.01 -9.54
N MET A 129 -2.16 -0.06 -8.92
CA MET A 129 -2.53 -1.05 -7.90
C MET A 129 -3.52 -2.07 -8.49
N SER A 130 -3.08 -2.81 -9.51
CA SER A 130 -3.93 -3.75 -10.25
C SER A 130 -3.48 -5.20 -10.06
N LEU A 131 -4.34 -6.02 -9.44
CA LEU A 131 -4.09 -7.45 -9.21
C LEU A 131 -4.53 -8.33 -10.39
N ILE A 132 -5.42 -7.81 -11.24
CA ILE A 132 -5.89 -8.51 -12.43
C ILE A 132 -4.71 -8.93 -13.31
N PRO A 133 -4.76 -10.11 -13.97
CA PRO A 133 -3.69 -10.56 -14.82
C PRO A 133 -3.37 -9.58 -15.95
N GLU A 134 -2.08 -9.38 -16.20
CA GLU A 134 -1.59 -8.48 -17.23
C GLU A 134 -0.48 -9.14 -18.08
N LYS A 135 0.01 -8.44 -19.10
CA LYS A 135 0.86 -9.02 -20.15
C LYS A 135 2.26 -9.42 -19.66
N HIS A 136 2.84 -8.72 -18.70
CA HIS A 136 4.23 -8.91 -18.25
C HIS A 136 4.37 -10.00 -17.18
N LEU A 137 3.47 -10.02 -16.20
CA LEU A 137 3.48 -10.91 -15.04
C LEU A 137 2.40 -11.98 -15.10
N GLY A 138 1.47 -11.92 -16.06
CA GLY A 138 0.35 -12.87 -16.13
C GLY A 138 -0.44 -12.88 -14.82
N SER A 139 -0.63 -14.05 -14.23
CA SER A 139 -1.30 -14.26 -12.95
C SER A 139 -0.37 -14.28 -11.74
N ALA A 140 0.92 -13.92 -11.87
CA ALA A 140 1.93 -14.19 -10.83
C ALA A 140 1.58 -13.66 -9.43
N TYR A 141 0.95 -12.49 -9.31
CA TYR A 141 0.46 -11.99 -8.01
C TYR A 141 -0.63 -12.88 -7.42
N LEU A 142 -1.60 -13.32 -8.22
CA LEU A 142 -2.68 -14.20 -7.79
C LEU A 142 -2.14 -15.59 -7.40
N ASP A 143 -1.17 -16.10 -8.16
CA ASP A 143 -0.52 -17.37 -7.87
C ASP A 143 0.23 -17.32 -6.54
N GLU A 144 0.98 -16.24 -6.28
CA GLU A 144 1.67 -16.07 -5.00
C GLU A 144 0.69 -15.90 -3.82
N ILE A 145 -0.39 -15.12 -3.99
CA ILE A 145 -1.45 -15.02 -2.97
C ILE A 145 -2.03 -16.40 -2.67
N LYS A 146 -2.35 -17.20 -3.71
CA LYS A 146 -2.86 -18.56 -3.55
C LYS A 146 -1.86 -19.45 -2.83
N ASN A 147 -0.56 -19.35 -3.14
CA ASN A 147 0.49 -20.11 -2.47
C ASN A 147 0.53 -19.79 -0.96
N VAL A 148 0.54 -18.51 -0.60
CA VAL A 148 0.54 -18.07 0.80
C VAL A 148 -0.69 -18.57 1.56
N LEU A 149 -1.89 -18.44 0.96
CA LEU A 149 -3.14 -18.87 1.58
C LEU A 149 -3.22 -20.41 1.72
N SER A 150 -2.64 -21.15 0.78
CA SER A 150 -2.61 -22.62 0.82
C SER A 150 -1.62 -23.16 1.84
N ALA A 151 -0.51 -22.45 2.08
CA ALA A 151 0.50 -22.83 3.07
C ALA A 151 0.07 -22.59 4.53
N LYS A 152 -0.99 -21.80 4.76
CA LYS A 152 -1.56 -21.53 6.10
C LYS A 152 -2.58 -22.59 6.54
N LYS A 153 -2.93 -23.56 5.68
CA LYS A 153 -3.87 -24.65 6.00
C LYS A 153 -3.26 -25.70 6.92
#